data_AF-A0A2D7UEM8-F1
#
_entry.id   AF-A0A2D7UEM8-F1
#
_cell.length_a   1.000
_cell.length_b   1.000
_cell.length_c   1.000
_cell.angle_alpha   90.00
_cell.angle_beta   90.00
_cell.angle_gamma   90.00
#
_symmetry.space_group_name_H-M   'P 1'
#
loop_
_entity.id
_entity.type
_entity.pdbx_description
1 polymer ?
#
loop_
_entity_poly.entity_id
_entity_poly.type
_entity_poly.pdbx_seq_one_letter_code
_entity_poly.pdbx_strand_id
1 'polypeptide(L)'
;FSDILIKRGIKVDRPTPINFNQNISTPDWKAETMFGCMPPRDVLLTVGNEILEATMSYRCRWFEYLCYRPLLKNYYDSDPNMRHESAPKPRLTDEDYRKDYLSDKIGIQKRLEWTEKKFFVTTEEEPLFDAADILRFGKDLVVQHGFTTNLKGIDWIKRHFKNHRVHSVNFPGDPYPIHIDATFTPIKEGIIINNPQRRLPPQQRKLFEDNGWKIIDSAQPAHNSPPALCYSSVWLSMNVLVLDPKTVCVEKSEVYQAEQLDKLGMEVIPVDLRDAYAFGGGLHCCTADVYREGDLKDYFPKQ
;
A
#
# COMPACT_ATOMS: atom_id res chain seq x y z
N PHE A 1 -5.49 -10.73 15.93
CA PHE A 1 -6.20 -9.91 14.91
C PHE A 1 -7.31 -10.66 14.17
N SER A 2 -7.03 -11.77 13.46
CA SER A 2 -8.04 -12.55 12.72
C SER A 2 -9.35 -12.81 13.50
N ASP A 3 -9.24 -13.27 14.76
CA ASP A 3 -10.43 -13.57 15.58
C ASP A 3 -11.29 -12.33 15.88
N ILE A 4 -10.69 -11.13 15.92
CA ILE A 4 -11.43 -9.87 16.11
C ILE A 4 -12.32 -9.60 14.89
N LEU A 5 -11.80 -9.85 13.68
CA LEU A 5 -12.54 -9.70 12.43
C LEU A 5 -13.66 -10.76 12.32
N ILE A 6 -13.35 -12.03 12.61
CA ILE A 6 -14.32 -13.13 12.55
C ILE A 6 -15.49 -12.89 13.50
N LYS A 7 -15.22 -12.45 14.74
CA LYS A 7 -16.27 -12.11 15.72
C LYS A 7 -17.17 -10.96 15.28
N ARG A 8 -16.74 -10.16 14.31
CA ARG A 8 -17.51 -9.07 13.68
C ARG A 8 -18.20 -9.49 12.39
N GLY A 9 -18.22 -10.78 12.07
CA GLY A 9 -18.88 -11.32 10.89
C GLY A 9 -18.05 -11.17 9.60
N ILE A 10 -16.79 -10.75 9.69
CA ILE A 10 -15.91 -10.64 8.53
C ILE A 10 -15.31 -12.02 8.24
N LYS A 11 -15.47 -12.49 7.00
CA LYS A 11 -14.76 -13.68 6.52
C LYS A 11 -13.26 -13.37 6.41
N VAL A 12 -12.42 -14.22 7.00
CA VAL A 12 -10.96 -14.09 6.95
C VAL A 12 -10.37 -15.29 6.26
N ASP A 13 -9.73 -15.05 5.12
CA ASP A 13 -8.98 -16.04 4.35
C ASP A 13 -7.47 -15.82 4.54
N ARG A 14 -6.68 -16.89 4.50
CA ARG A 14 -5.23 -16.86 4.76
C ARG A 14 -4.46 -17.43 3.57
N PRO A 15 -3.31 -16.84 3.19
CA PRO A 15 -2.47 -17.41 2.14
C PRO A 15 -1.98 -18.80 2.52
N THR A 16 -1.62 -19.60 1.52
CA THR A 16 -0.93 -20.88 1.71
C THR A 16 0.58 -20.62 1.59
N PRO A 17 1.35 -20.63 2.69
CA PRO A 17 2.78 -20.32 2.63
C PRO A 17 3.53 -21.29 1.74
N ILE A 18 4.55 -20.78 1.07
CA ILE A 18 5.58 -21.59 0.39
C ILE A 18 6.86 -21.58 1.24
N ASN A 19 7.86 -22.39 0.88
CA ASN A 19 9.16 -22.31 1.52
C ASN A 19 9.88 -21.00 1.10
N PHE A 20 9.76 -19.94 1.89
CA PHE A 20 10.38 -18.64 1.60
C PHE A 20 11.91 -18.63 1.78
N ASN A 21 12.48 -19.63 2.46
CA ASN A 21 13.93 -19.75 2.66
C ASN A 21 14.63 -20.49 1.52
N GLN A 22 13.91 -20.93 0.48
CA GLN A 22 14.53 -21.57 -0.67
C GLN A 22 15.16 -20.52 -1.60
N ASN A 23 16.33 -20.85 -2.14
CA ASN A 23 16.95 -20.05 -3.19
C ASN A 23 16.05 -20.02 -4.43
N ILE A 24 15.96 -18.85 -5.05
CA ILE A 24 15.22 -18.65 -6.30
C ILE A 24 16.10 -17.97 -7.35
N SER A 25 15.73 -18.14 -8.61
CA SER A 25 16.41 -17.48 -9.73
C SER A 25 15.51 -17.32 -10.94
N THR A 26 15.79 -16.31 -11.72
CA THR A 26 15.35 -16.15 -13.12
C THR A 26 16.59 -16.30 -14.02
N PRO A 27 16.47 -16.20 -15.36
CA PRO A 27 17.63 -16.07 -16.23
C PRO A 27 18.53 -14.86 -15.92
N ASP A 28 18.01 -13.84 -15.22
CA ASP A 28 18.67 -12.54 -15.02
C ASP A 28 19.29 -12.36 -13.64
N TRP A 29 18.75 -13.01 -12.61
CA TRP A 29 19.18 -12.80 -11.24
C TRP A 29 18.91 -14.00 -10.34
N LYS A 30 19.52 -13.98 -9.16
CA LYS A 30 19.31 -14.97 -8.08
C LYS A 30 19.01 -14.25 -6.77
N ALA A 31 18.23 -14.88 -5.89
CA ALA A 31 18.03 -14.45 -4.51
C ALA A 31 18.17 -15.66 -3.58
N GLU A 32 18.86 -15.47 -2.45
CA GLU A 32 19.10 -16.51 -1.44
C GLU A 32 17.82 -16.84 -0.66
N THR A 33 17.01 -15.84 -0.40
CA THR A 33 15.69 -16.02 0.22
C THR A 33 14.66 -15.15 -0.48
N MET A 34 13.41 -15.53 -0.31
CA MET A 34 12.25 -14.70 -0.62
C MET A 34 11.89 -13.83 0.59
N PHE A 35 10.92 -12.94 0.40
CA PHE A 35 10.46 -12.03 1.42
C PHE A 35 9.53 -12.69 2.45
N GLY A 36 8.30 -13.07 2.05
CA GLY A 36 7.32 -13.67 2.94
C GLY A 36 5.92 -13.67 2.33
N CYS A 37 4.88 -13.82 3.15
CA CYS A 37 3.46 -13.70 2.76
C CYS A 37 2.74 -12.54 3.45
N MET A 38 3.50 -11.64 4.07
CA MET A 38 3.03 -10.39 4.63
C MET A 38 3.96 -9.30 4.07
N PRO A 39 3.43 -8.20 3.52
CA PRO A 39 2.01 -7.83 3.46
C PRO A 39 1.28 -8.20 2.15
N PRO A 40 0.06 -8.78 2.21
CA PRO A 40 -0.77 -9.04 1.01
C PRO A 40 -1.19 -7.78 0.26
N ARG A 41 -1.26 -6.64 0.94
CA ARG A 41 -1.64 -5.34 0.36
C ARG A 41 -0.70 -4.92 -0.78
N ASP A 42 0.55 -5.32 -0.68
CA ASP A 42 1.59 -4.95 -1.63
C ASP A 42 1.45 -5.70 -2.95
N VAL A 43 0.86 -6.90 -2.88
CA VAL A 43 0.78 -7.84 -4.00
C VAL A 43 -0.59 -7.80 -4.69
N LEU A 44 -1.66 -7.58 -3.92
CA LEU A 44 -3.03 -7.71 -4.41
C LEU A 44 -3.77 -6.37 -4.42
N LEU A 45 -4.25 -5.95 -5.59
CA LEU A 45 -5.13 -4.81 -5.76
C LEU A 45 -6.53 -5.28 -6.18
N THR A 46 -7.53 -5.06 -5.33
CA THR A 46 -8.94 -5.33 -5.65
C THR A 46 -9.63 -4.07 -6.21
N VAL A 47 -10.11 -4.08 -7.45
CA VAL A 47 -10.87 -2.98 -8.08
C VAL A 47 -12.16 -3.53 -8.70
N GLY A 48 -13.31 -3.18 -8.12
CA GLY A 48 -14.59 -3.77 -8.51
C GLY A 48 -14.56 -5.28 -8.32
N ASN A 49 -14.88 -6.03 -9.38
CA ASN A 49 -14.86 -7.51 -9.36
C ASN A 49 -13.49 -8.08 -9.77
N GLU A 50 -12.46 -7.25 -9.93
CA GLU A 50 -11.13 -7.70 -10.35
C GLU A 50 -10.15 -7.72 -9.16
N ILE A 51 -9.41 -8.82 -9.00
CA ILE A 51 -8.20 -8.86 -8.17
C ILE A 51 -7.00 -8.95 -9.12
N LEU A 52 -6.18 -7.90 -9.08
CA LEU A 52 -4.98 -7.75 -9.88
C LEU A 52 -3.74 -8.08 -9.04
N GLU A 53 -2.89 -8.97 -9.55
CA GLU A 53 -1.54 -9.19 -9.03
C GLU A 53 -0.60 -8.09 -9.53
N ALA A 54 0.05 -7.39 -8.60
CA ALA A 54 1.04 -6.39 -8.89
C ALA A 54 2.33 -6.99 -9.49
N THR A 55 3.09 -6.15 -10.19
CA THR A 55 4.35 -6.55 -10.81
C THR A 55 5.39 -6.96 -9.78
N MET A 56 5.42 -6.23 -8.65
CA MET A 56 6.51 -6.17 -7.68
C MET A 56 7.81 -5.61 -8.28
N SER A 57 8.57 -4.83 -7.50
CA SER A 57 9.88 -4.31 -7.94
C SER A 57 11.08 -4.94 -7.23
N TYR A 58 10.86 -5.74 -6.19
CA TYR A 58 11.92 -6.40 -5.42
C TYR A 58 12.13 -7.83 -5.93
N ARG A 59 13.37 -8.18 -6.29
CA ARG A 59 13.73 -9.54 -6.74
C ARG A 59 13.31 -10.63 -5.74
N CYS A 60 13.45 -10.40 -4.43
CA CYS A 60 13.03 -11.35 -3.40
C CYS A 60 11.51 -11.52 -3.25
N ARG A 61 10.70 -10.67 -3.89
CA ARG A 61 9.23 -10.70 -3.88
C ARG A 61 8.63 -11.26 -5.18
N TRP A 62 9.48 -11.66 -6.12
CA TRP A 62 9.08 -12.09 -7.46
C TRP A 62 8.00 -13.19 -7.48
N PHE A 63 8.18 -14.20 -6.64
CA PHE A 63 7.29 -15.36 -6.51
C PHE A 63 6.26 -15.23 -5.37
N GLU A 64 6.14 -14.06 -4.75
CA GLU A 64 5.28 -13.85 -3.57
C GLU A 64 3.80 -14.12 -3.86
N TYR A 65 3.36 -13.79 -5.08
CA TYR A 65 1.99 -14.06 -5.55
C TYR A 65 1.55 -15.52 -5.43
N LEU A 66 2.49 -16.48 -5.48
CA LEU A 66 2.18 -17.91 -5.44
C LEU A 66 1.45 -18.32 -4.16
N CYS A 67 1.76 -17.69 -3.02
CA CYS A 67 1.10 -18.02 -1.75
C CYS A 67 -0.38 -17.62 -1.71
N TYR A 68 -0.80 -16.69 -2.58
CA TYR A 68 -2.19 -16.24 -2.70
C TYR A 68 -2.99 -17.00 -3.78
N ARG A 69 -2.32 -17.65 -4.74
CA ARG A 69 -2.97 -18.36 -5.87
C ARG A 69 -4.05 -19.37 -5.45
N PRO A 70 -3.90 -20.16 -4.37
CA PRO A 70 -4.99 -21.03 -3.91
C PRO A 70 -6.28 -20.28 -3.56
N LEU A 71 -6.17 -19.09 -2.94
CA LEU A 71 -7.34 -18.25 -2.65
C LEU A 71 -7.91 -17.64 -3.92
N LEU A 72 -7.06 -17.08 -4.79
CA LEU A 72 -7.49 -16.46 -6.04
C LEU A 72 -8.22 -17.46 -6.94
N LYS A 73 -7.74 -18.70 -7.02
CA LYS A 73 -8.42 -19.80 -7.69
C LYS A 73 -9.80 -20.05 -7.08
N ASN A 74 -9.89 -20.18 -5.75
CA ASN A 74 -11.17 -20.41 -5.09
C ASN A 74 -12.16 -19.27 -5.36
N TYR A 75 -11.71 -18.01 -5.36
CA TYR A 75 -12.58 -16.86 -5.66
C TYR A 75 -13.07 -16.87 -7.11
N TYR A 76 -12.17 -17.14 -8.05
CA TYR A 76 -12.50 -17.27 -9.46
C TYR A 76 -13.52 -18.39 -9.72
N ASP A 77 -13.34 -19.55 -9.09
CA ASP A 77 -14.25 -20.69 -9.23
C ASP A 77 -15.62 -20.44 -8.54
N SER A 78 -15.66 -19.58 -7.51
CA SER A 78 -16.87 -19.34 -6.69
C SER A 78 -17.72 -18.17 -7.16
N ASP A 79 -17.15 -17.18 -7.85
CA ASP A 79 -17.86 -16.00 -8.34
C ASP A 79 -17.65 -15.81 -9.86
N PRO A 80 -18.68 -16.01 -10.69
CA PRO A 80 -18.55 -15.91 -12.15
C PRO A 80 -18.23 -14.49 -12.64
N ASN A 81 -18.37 -13.46 -11.79
CA ASN A 81 -17.98 -12.09 -12.12
C ASN A 81 -16.55 -11.76 -11.71
N MET A 82 -15.93 -12.58 -10.85
CA MET A 82 -14.58 -12.35 -10.37
C MET A 82 -13.60 -12.47 -11.53
N ARG A 83 -12.76 -11.46 -11.69
CA ARG A 83 -11.66 -11.44 -12.64
C ARG A 83 -10.35 -11.56 -11.89
N HIS A 84 -9.57 -12.57 -12.25
CA HIS A 84 -8.20 -12.72 -11.78
C HIS A 84 -7.26 -12.27 -12.89
N GLU A 85 -6.54 -11.17 -12.66
CA GLU A 85 -5.58 -10.61 -13.61
C GLU A 85 -4.18 -10.56 -12.99
N SER A 86 -3.15 -10.59 -13.84
CA SER A 86 -1.77 -10.34 -13.44
C SER A 86 -1.19 -9.25 -14.31
N ALA A 87 -0.57 -8.25 -13.68
CA ALA A 87 0.25 -7.30 -14.41
C ALA A 87 1.44 -8.00 -15.08
N PRO A 88 2.06 -7.40 -16.12
CA PRO A 88 3.24 -7.93 -16.77
C PRO A 88 4.34 -8.20 -15.76
N LYS A 89 4.79 -9.45 -15.65
CA LYS A 89 5.86 -9.81 -14.73
C LYS A 89 7.19 -9.21 -15.24
N PRO A 90 7.84 -8.29 -14.50
CA PRO A 90 9.05 -7.59 -14.96
C PRO A 90 10.32 -8.46 -14.94
N ARG A 91 11.23 -8.32 -15.90
CA ARG A 91 12.51 -9.06 -15.84
C ARG A 91 13.35 -8.74 -14.60
N LEU A 92 13.27 -7.51 -14.07
CA LEU A 92 14.06 -7.03 -12.92
C LEU A 92 15.57 -7.21 -13.15
N THR A 93 16.04 -6.82 -14.34
CA THR A 93 17.47 -6.78 -14.67
C THR A 93 18.16 -5.67 -13.87
N ASP A 94 19.48 -5.50 -14.03
CA ASP A 94 20.17 -4.39 -13.38
C ASP A 94 19.76 -3.03 -13.97
N GLU A 95 19.20 -2.99 -15.18
CA GLU A 95 18.71 -1.76 -15.84
C GLU A 95 17.48 -1.17 -15.15
N ASP A 96 16.75 -1.98 -14.39
CA ASP A 96 15.60 -1.56 -13.58
C ASP A 96 16.00 -0.70 -12.37
N TYR A 97 17.27 -0.69 -11.99
CA TYR A 97 17.73 -0.06 -10.76
C TYR A 97 18.88 0.93 -10.99
N ARG A 98 18.78 2.10 -10.37
CA ARG A 98 19.88 3.04 -10.30
C ARG A 98 20.91 2.54 -9.31
N LYS A 99 22.09 2.21 -9.84
CA LYS A 99 23.25 1.82 -9.04
C LYS A 99 23.54 2.85 -7.95
N ASP A 100 23.90 2.34 -6.77
CA ASP A 100 24.31 3.11 -5.59
C ASP A 100 23.25 4.05 -4.98
N TYR A 101 22.00 4.07 -5.49
CA TYR A 101 20.94 4.94 -4.96
C TYR A 101 20.71 4.74 -3.45
N LEU A 102 20.71 3.49 -3.01
CA LEU A 102 20.52 3.09 -1.61
C LEU A 102 21.83 2.93 -0.83
N SER A 103 22.98 3.35 -1.39
CA SER A 103 24.27 3.29 -0.70
C SER A 103 24.24 4.09 0.61
N ASP A 104 24.92 3.61 1.64
CA ASP A 104 25.12 4.31 2.92
C ASP A 104 25.84 5.66 2.78
N LYS A 105 26.52 5.88 1.64
CA LYS A 105 27.14 7.17 1.30
C LYS A 105 26.10 8.26 0.96
N ILE A 106 24.87 7.87 0.65
CA ILE A 106 23.79 8.79 0.29
C ILE A 106 22.95 9.07 1.54
N GLY A 107 23.16 10.25 2.13
CA GLY A 107 22.43 10.69 3.30
C GLY A 107 20.97 11.07 3.01
N ILE A 108 20.17 11.18 4.09
CA ILE A 108 18.74 11.52 4.04
C ILE A 108 18.47 12.81 3.26
N GLN A 109 19.27 13.86 3.49
CA GLN A 109 19.09 15.15 2.80
C GLN A 109 19.15 15.00 1.28
N LYS A 110 20.09 14.18 0.78
CA LYS A 110 20.21 13.94 -0.66
C LYS A 110 19.02 13.15 -1.21
N ARG A 111 18.53 12.18 -0.45
CA ARG A 111 17.32 11.41 -0.81
C ARG A 111 16.09 12.31 -0.87
N LEU A 112 15.92 13.24 0.07
CA LEU A 112 14.82 14.22 0.03
C LEU A 112 14.89 15.12 -1.21
N GLU A 113 16.07 15.64 -1.57
CA GLU A 113 16.25 16.40 -2.82
C GLU A 113 15.89 15.56 -4.06
N TRP A 114 16.21 14.27 -4.05
CA TRP A 114 15.87 13.35 -5.13
C TRP A 114 14.38 13.02 -5.17
N THR A 115 13.73 12.76 -4.03
CA THR A 115 12.29 12.53 -3.95
C THR A 115 11.51 13.76 -4.43
N GLU A 116 11.93 14.97 -4.07
CA GLU A 116 11.32 16.21 -4.56
C GLU A 116 11.42 16.30 -6.09
N LYS A 117 12.56 15.89 -6.65
CA LYS A 117 12.80 15.81 -8.11
C LYS A 117 12.24 14.55 -8.76
N LYS A 118 11.54 13.69 -8.02
CA LYS A 118 10.99 12.40 -8.47
C LYS A 118 12.05 11.50 -9.10
N PHE A 119 13.27 11.54 -8.57
CA PHE A 119 14.39 10.70 -8.97
C PHE A 119 14.48 9.53 -7.98
N PHE A 120 14.06 8.35 -8.42
CA PHE A 120 13.91 7.17 -7.55
C PHE A 120 14.86 6.03 -7.90
N VAL A 121 14.92 5.02 -7.03
CA VAL A 121 15.78 3.85 -7.22
C VAL A 121 15.41 3.07 -8.49
N THR A 122 14.12 2.92 -8.80
CA THR A 122 13.65 2.23 -10.02
C THR A 122 13.72 3.13 -11.24
N THR A 123 14.22 2.60 -12.36
CA THR A 123 14.23 3.28 -13.66
C THR A 123 12.87 3.16 -14.34
N GLU A 124 12.78 3.65 -15.58
CA GLU A 124 11.63 3.49 -16.45
C GLU A 124 11.92 2.42 -17.51
N GLU A 125 12.63 1.33 -17.15
CA GLU A 125 12.96 0.26 -18.10
C GLU A 125 11.69 -0.53 -18.50
N GLU A 126 10.92 -0.97 -17.52
CA GLU A 126 9.65 -1.67 -17.70
C GLU A 126 8.62 -1.22 -16.65
N PRO A 127 7.33 -1.59 -16.79
CA PRO A 127 6.31 -1.25 -15.78
C PRO A 127 6.60 -1.91 -14.43
N LEU A 128 6.76 -1.09 -13.39
CA LEU A 128 6.95 -1.53 -12.01
C LEU A 128 5.94 -0.82 -11.10
N PHE A 129 5.28 -1.58 -10.24
CA PHE A 129 4.43 -1.11 -9.16
C PHE A 129 4.16 -2.19 -8.10
N ASP A 130 3.99 -1.73 -6.86
CA ASP A 130 3.38 -2.46 -5.76
C ASP A 130 1.94 -1.96 -5.57
N ALA A 131 0.98 -2.84 -5.26
CA ALA A 131 -0.41 -2.48 -5.06
C ALA A 131 -0.61 -1.52 -3.86
N ALA A 132 0.30 -1.55 -2.88
CA ALA A 132 0.26 -0.69 -1.70
C ALA A 132 0.65 0.79 -1.98
N ASP A 133 1.07 1.14 -3.20
CA ASP A 133 1.18 2.54 -3.64
C ASP A 133 -0.15 3.10 -4.15
N ILE A 134 -1.22 2.30 -4.18
CA ILE A 134 -2.51 2.65 -4.78
C ILE A 134 -3.60 2.74 -3.72
N LEU A 135 -4.22 3.92 -3.61
CA LEU A 135 -5.44 4.13 -2.83
C LEU A 135 -6.65 4.18 -3.75
N ARG A 136 -7.74 3.59 -3.28
CA ARG A 136 -8.99 3.48 -4.04
C ARG A 136 -10.02 4.47 -3.49
N PHE A 137 -10.55 5.31 -4.38
CA PHE A 137 -11.61 6.28 -4.13
C PHE A 137 -12.72 6.09 -5.17
N GLY A 138 -13.41 4.95 -5.11
CA GLY A 138 -14.47 4.63 -6.08
C GLY A 138 -13.95 4.70 -7.51
N LYS A 139 -14.41 5.67 -8.32
CA LYS A 139 -13.96 5.89 -9.69
C LYS A 139 -12.52 6.37 -9.85
N ASP A 140 -11.83 6.72 -8.78
CA ASP A 140 -10.48 7.27 -8.82
C ASP A 140 -9.48 6.38 -8.09
N LEU A 141 -8.31 6.22 -8.71
CA LEU A 141 -7.15 5.54 -8.15
C LEU A 141 -6.05 6.58 -7.95
N VAL A 142 -5.62 6.77 -6.71
CA VAL A 142 -4.51 7.67 -6.37
C VAL A 142 -3.26 6.82 -6.22
N VAL A 143 -2.24 7.09 -7.04
CA VAL A 143 -1.05 6.24 -7.17
C VAL A 143 0.20 7.04 -6.83
N GLN A 144 0.95 6.59 -5.84
CA GLN A 144 2.23 7.18 -5.48
C GLN A 144 3.30 6.82 -6.52
N HIS A 145 3.99 7.84 -7.04
CA HIS A 145 5.26 7.65 -7.75
C HIS A 145 6.39 7.64 -6.72
N GLY A 146 7.11 6.52 -6.62
CA GLY A 146 8.09 6.28 -5.56
C GLY A 146 9.11 5.19 -5.92
N PHE A 147 9.64 4.50 -4.91
CA PHE A 147 10.66 3.47 -5.09
C PHE A 147 10.15 2.18 -5.71
N THR A 148 8.87 1.86 -5.48
CA THR A 148 8.25 0.60 -5.90
C THR A 148 7.37 0.76 -7.13
N THR A 149 6.94 1.98 -7.44
CA THR A 149 6.02 2.30 -8.53
C THR A 149 6.57 3.41 -9.41
N ASN A 150 6.86 3.10 -10.68
CA ASN A 150 7.44 4.01 -11.67
C ASN A 150 6.38 4.58 -12.63
N LEU A 151 6.76 5.51 -13.52
CA LEU A 151 5.82 6.15 -14.44
C LEU A 151 5.23 5.17 -15.46
N LYS A 152 6.02 4.20 -15.95
CA LYS A 152 5.52 3.12 -16.81
C LYS A 152 4.48 2.24 -16.11
N GLY A 153 4.65 1.97 -14.81
CA GLY A 153 3.69 1.25 -13.97
C GLY A 153 2.38 2.02 -13.82
N ILE A 154 2.47 3.32 -13.52
CA ILE A 154 1.29 4.20 -13.43
C ILE A 154 0.55 4.29 -14.76
N ASP A 155 1.27 4.41 -15.88
CA ASP A 155 0.70 4.40 -17.23
C ASP A 155 0.03 3.06 -17.55
N TRP A 156 0.64 1.93 -17.17
CA TRP A 156 0.03 0.61 -17.32
C TRP A 156 -1.30 0.50 -16.55
N ILE A 157 -1.34 0.93 -15.29
CA ILE A 157 -2.56 0.95 -14.46
C ILE A 157 -3.64 1.80 -15.12
N LYS A 158 -3.27 2.98 -15.64
CA LYS A 158 -4.20 3.89 -16.34
C LYS A 158 -4.79 3.27 -17.61
N ARG A 159 -4.00 2.51 -18.37
CA ARG A 159 -4.48 1.82 -19.58
C ARG A 159 -5.36 0.62 -19.25
N HIS A 160 -5.02 -0.10 -18.18
CA HIS A 160 -5.75 -1.30 -17.74
C HIS A 160 -7.12 -0.95 -17.17
N PHE A 161 -7.18 -0.02 -16.20
CA PHE A 161 -8.43 0.44 -15.59
C PHE A 161 -9.06 1.61 -16.34
N LYS A 162 -9.38 1.42 -17.63
CA LYS A 162 -9.94 2.47 -18.53
C LYS A 162 -11.21 3.17 -18.04
N ASN A 163 -11.94 2.54 -17.11
CA ASN A 163 -13.16 3.09 -16.51
C ASN A 163 -12.90 3.88 -15.21
N HIS A 164 -11.64 3.96 -14.77
CA HIS A 164 -11.20 4.71 -13.60
C HIS A 164 -10.28 5.85 -14.02
N ARG A 165 -10.20 6.87 -13.16
CA ARG A 165 -9.27 7.99 -13.31
C ARG A 165 -8.07 7.73 -12.42
N VAL A 166 -6.88 7.77 -13.01
CA VAL A 166 -5.62 7.51 -12.29
C VAL A 166 -4.90 8.82 -12.04
N HIS A 167 -4.65 9.12 -10.77
CA HIS A 167 -4.02 10.35 -10.30
C HIS A 167 -2.67 10.03 -9.70
N SER A 168 -1.59 10.46 -10.35
CA SER A 168 -0.24 10.30 -9.80
C SER A 168 0.03 11.36 -8.74
N VAL A 169 0.53 10.94 -7.58
CA VAL A 169 0.93 11.80 -6.46
C VAL A 169 2.37 11.51 -6.04
N ASN A 170 2.99 12.44 -5.31
CA ASN A 170 4.29 12.23 -4.69
C ASN A 170 4.41 13.03 -3.39
N PHE A 171 5.29 12.59 -2.50
CA PHE A 171 5.45 13.18 -1.17
C PHE A 171 6.93 13.58 -0.95
N PRO A 172 7.31 14.84 -1.25
CA PRO A 172 8.70 15.30 -1.19
C PRO A 172 9.40 15.09 0.16
N GLY A 173 8.64 15.07 1.25
CA GLY A 173 9.15 14.87 2.61
C GLY A 173 9.48 13.42 2.98
N ASP A 174 9.26 12.45 2.08
CA ASP A 174 9.59 11.05 2.34
C ASP A 174 10.94 10.65 1.72
N PRO A 175 11.98 10.36 2.52
CA PRO A 175 13.27 9.93 1.98
C PRO A 175 13.25 8.48 1.45
N TYR A 176 12.19 7.72 1.75
CA TYR A 176 11.99 6.34 1.28
C TYR A 176 10.51 6.12 0.91
N PRO A 177 10.03 6.72 -0.21
CA PRO A 177 8.64 6.63 -0.64
C PRO A 177 8.32 5.22 -1.14
N ILE A 178 8.10 4.32 -0.18
CA ILE A 178 7.64 2.95 -0.35
C ILE A 178 6.25 2.90 0.26
N HIS A 179 5.25 2.68 -0.60
CA HIS A 179 3.83 2.58 -0.27
C HIS A 179 3.22 3.88 0.28
N ILE A 180 1.93 4.09 0.02
CA ILE A 180 1.24 5.35 0.32
C ILE A 180 0.43 5.27 1.62
N ASP A 181 0.14 4.07 2.12
CA ASP A 181 -0.80 3.79 3.21
C ASP A 181 -0.25 4.02 4.63
N ALA A 182 1.01 4.45 4.76
CA ALA A 182 1.59 5.07 5.97
C ALA A 182 1.96 6.56 5.76
N THR A 183 1.37 7.17 4.73
CA THR A 183 1.63 8.55 4.32
C THR A 183 0.33 9.32 4.09
N PHE A 184 -0.64 8.72 3.42
CA PHE A 184 -1.92 9.34 3.05
C PHE A 184 -3.03 8.29 3.17
N THR A 185 -3.84 8.37 4.22
CA THR A 185 -4.78 7.31 4.60
C THR A 185 -6.22 7.84 4.61
N PRO A 186 -7.07 7.44 3.65
CA PRO A 186 -8.49 7.76 3.70
C PRO A 186 -9.15 7.02 4.87
N ILE A 187 -9.89 7.73 5.70
CA ILE A 187 -10.53 7.16 6.89
C ILE A 187 -12.02 6.94 6.67
N LYS A 188 -12.68 7.95 6.11
CA LYS A 188 -14.08 7.90 5.71
C LYS A 188 -14.34 8.95 4.65
N GLU A 189 -15.51 8.90 4.03
CA GLU A 189 -15.92 9.88 3.03
C GLU A 189 -15.71 11.31 3.54
N GLY A 190 -14.90 12.09 2.80
CA GLY A 190 -14.56 13.47 3.13
C GLY A 190 -13.41 13.67 4.13
N ILE A 191 -12.79 12.61 4.68
CA ILE A 191 -11.69 12.72 5.65
C ILE A 191 -10.51 11.84 5.24
N ILE A 192 -9.34 12.47 5.08
CA ILE A 192 -8.06 11.81 4.89
C ILE A 192 -7.09 12.27 5.97
N ILE A 193 -6.33 11.34 6.54
CA ILE A 193 -5.21 11.65 7.41
C ILE A 193 -3.93 11.62 6.58
N ASN A 194 -3.11 12.66 6.68
CA ASN A 194 -1.82 12.76 6.00
C ASN A 194 -0.69 12.88 7.03
N ASN A 195 0.38 12.12 6.82
CA ASN A 195 1.59 12.21 7.61
C ASN A 195 2.14 13.65 7.57
N PRO A 196 2.31 14.33 8.73
CA PRO A 196 2.71 15.73 8.78
C PRO A 196 4.12 16.00 8.26
N GLN A 197 4.99 14.97 8.22
CA GLN A 197 6.34 15.05 7.66
C GLN A 197 6.37 14.78 6.15
N ARG A 198 5.36 14.10 5.62
CA ARG A 198 5.25 13.68 4.21
C ARG A 198 4.02 14.32 3.58
N ARG A 199 4.01 15.65 3.52
CA ARG A 199 2.84 16.43 3.09
C ARG A 199 2.58 16.28 1.59
N LEU A 200 1.31 16.05 1.24
CA LEU A 200 0.87 16.14 -0.14
C LEU A 200 1.06 17.58 -0.67
N PRO A 201 1.73 17.80 -1.82
CA PRO A 201 1.93 19.13 -2.39
C PRO A 201 0.61 19.89 -2.62
N PRO A 202 0.57 21.23 -2.44
CA PRO A 202 -0.66 22.02 -2.56
C PRO A 202 -1.40 21.84 -3.88
N GLN A 203 -0.69 21.68 -5.01
CA GLN A 203 -1.33 21.44 -6.30
C GLN A 203 -2.06 20.09 -6.35
N GLN A 204 -1.49 19.05 -5.73
CA GLN A 204 -2.11 17.71 -5.68
C GLN A 204 -3.24 17.66 -4.65
N ARG A 205 -3.20 18.51 -3.61
CA ARG A 205 -4.28 18.64 -2.62
C ARG A 205 -5.59 19.17 -3.21
N LYS A 206 -5.52 19.99 -4.26
CA LYS A 206 -6.70 20.62 -4.90
C LYS A 206 -7.77 19.61 -5.30
N LEU A 207 -7.38 18.46 -5.86
CA LEU A 207 -8.33 17.40 -6.23
C LEU A 207 -9.24 17.01 -5.05
N PHE A 208 -8.68 16.92 -3.85
CA PHE A 208 -9.41 16.54 -2.65
C PHE A 208 -10.19 17.74 -2.09
N GLU A 209 -9.52 18.87 -1.90
CA GLU A 209 -10.08 20.07 -1.26
C GLU A 209 -11.23 20.68 -2.09
N ASP A 210 -11.11 20.74 -3.42
CA ASP A 210 -12.16 21.27 -4.32
C ASP A 210 -13.42 20.40 -4.29
N ASN A 211 -13.27 19.10 -3.98
CA ASN A 211 -14.35 18.13 -3.78
C ASN A 211 -14.76 17.99 -2.31
N GLY A 212 -14.35 18.90 -1.43
CA GLY A 212 -14.83 18.99 -0.04
C GLY A 212 -14.18 17.99 0.93
N TRP A 213 -13.11 17.30 0.53
CA TRP A 213 -12.34 16.44 1.42
C TRP A 213 -11.43 17.28 2.31
N LYS A 214 -11.37 16.92 3.59
CA LYS A 214 -10.45 17.51 4.57
C LYS A 214 -9.24 16.60 4.71
N ILE A 215 -8.07 17.14 4.43
CA ILE A 215 -6.78 16.49 4.68
C ILE A 215 -6.25 17.02 6.01
N ILE A 216 -6.26 16.17 7.03
CA ILE A 216 -5.82 16.50 8.39
C ILE A 216 -4.45 15.86 8.67
N ASP A 217 -3.63 16.54 9.47
CA ASP A 217 -2.36 15.99 9.90
C ASP A 217 -2.59 14.80 10.85
N SER A 218 -1.86 13.71 10.65
CA SER A 218 -1.87 12.55 11.55
C SER A 218 -1.41 12.91 12.94
N ALA A 219 -1.97 12.25 13.95
CA ALA A 219 -1.40 12.25 15.29
C ALA A 219 0.06 11.76 15.24
N GLN A 220 0.90 12.27 16.14
CA GLN A 220 2.26 11.75 16.29
C GLN A 220 2.19 10.27 16.70
N PRO A 221 3.11 9.41 16.22
CA PRO A 221 3.23 8.05 16.73
C PRO A 221 3.44 8.06 18.25
N ALA A 222 2.91 7.06 18.95
CA ALA A 222 3.13 6.92 20.39
C ALA A 222 4.56 6.47 20.74
N HIS A 223 5.35 6.09 19.72
CA HIS A 223 6.69 5.53 19.87
C HIS A 223 7.71 6.31 19.05
N ASN A 224 8.92 6.45 19.60
CA ASN A 224 10.01 7.18 18.96
C ASN A 224 10.94 6.30 18.11
N SER A 225 10.73 4.99 18.13
CA SER A 225 11.47 4.04 17.29
C SER A 225 10.56 2.91 16.80
N PRO A 226 10.80 2.37 15.60
CA PRO A 226 10.12 1.17 15.15
C PRO A 226 10.52 -0.03 16.04
N PRO A 227 9.71 -1.11 16.08
CA PRO A 227 10.09 -2.33 16.76
C PRO A 227 11.31 -2.98 16.08
N ALA A 228 11.98 -3.91 16.79
CA ALA A 228 13.15 -4.59 16.25
C ALA A 228 12.85 -5.29 14.91
N LEU A 229 13.82 -5.28 13.99
CA LEU A 229 13.73 -5.86 12.65
C LEU A 229 12.69 -5.24 11.71
N CYS A 230 11.92 -4.23 12.16
CA CYS A 230 11.04 -3.47 11.30
C CYS A 230 11.85 -2.47 10.45
N TYR A 231 11.70 -2.58 9.13
CA TYR A 231 12.33 -1.68 8.17
C TYR A 231 11.39 -0.50 7.78
N SER A 232 10.16 -0.48 8.28
CA SER A 232 9.22 0.64 8.14
C SER A 232 9.44 1.70 9.23
N SER A 233 8.86 2.88 9.05
CA SER A 233 8.97 3.97 10.02
C SER A 233 7.97 3.83 11.18
N VAL A 234 8.14 4.65 12.22
CA VAL A 234 7.16 4.81 13.32
C VAL A 234 5.77 5.22 12.84
N TRP A 235 5.63 5.70 11.59
CA TRP A 235 4.37 6.09 10.99
C TRP A 235 3.47 4.91 10.60
N LEU A 236 3.86 3.65 10.86
CA LEU A 236 2.89 2.55 10.91
C LEU A 236 1.77 2.79 11.92
N SER A 237 1.91 3.77 12.83
CA SER A 237 0.82 4.28 13.67
C SER A 237 -0.46 4.61 12.88
N MET A 238 -0.34 5.22 11.69
CA MET A 238 -1.48 5.61 10.85
C MET A 238 -1.87 4.56 9.80
N ASN A 239 -1.17 3.41 9.76
CA ASN A 239 -1.48 2.29 8.86
C ASN A 239 -2.64 1.44 9.44
N VAL A 240 -3.82 2.07 9.51
CA VAL A 240 -5.02 1.56 10.16
C VAL A 240 -5.94 0.82 9.17
N LEU A 241 -6.77 -0.09 9.67
CA LEU A 241 -7.77 -0.76 8.82
C LEU A 241 -9.17 -0.25 9.15
N VAL A 242 -9.77 0.48 8.21
CA VAL A 242 -11.19 0.86 8.28
C VAL A 242 -12.05 -0.36 7.92
N LEU A 243 -12.91 -0.79 8.84
CA LEU A 243 -13.82 -1.92 8.61
C LEU A 243 -15.06 -1.46 7.85
N ASP A 244 -15.61 -0.33 8.26
CA ASP A 244 -16.79 0.32 7.68
C ASP A 244 -16.72 1.84 7.93
N PRO A 245 -17.67 2.67 7.45
CA PRO A 245 -17.62 4.13 7.59
C PRO A 245 -17.60 4.66 9.04
N LYS A 246 -17.83 3.81 10.05
CA LYS A 246 -17.86 4.17 11.47
C LYS A 246 -16.80 3.45 12.29
N THR A 247 -16.24 2.33 11.84
CA THR A 247 -15.39 1.49 12.68
C THR A 247 -14.00 1.31 12.09
N VAL A 248 -12.97 1.46 12.92
CA VAL A 248 -11.55 1.39 12.51
C VAL A 248 -10.73 0.57 13.50
N CYS A 249 -9.88 -0.32 12.98
CA CYS A 249 -8.86 -1.02 13.77
C CYS A 249 -7.58 -0.18 13.83
N VAL A 250 -7.03 -0.02 15.04
CA VAL A 250 -5.79 0.72 15.31
C VAL A 250 -4.87 -0.15 16.15
N GLU A 251 -3.56 -0.07 15.94
CA GLU A 251 -2.61 -0.80 16.79
C GLU A 251 -2.75 -0.32 18.24
N LYS A 252 -2.86 -1.27 19.18
CA LYS A 252 -3.25 -1.03 20.57
C LYS A 252 -2.34 -0.05 21.31
N SER A 253 -1.06 -0.02 21.01
CA SER A 253 -0.10 0.88 21.66
C SER A 253 -0.02 2.28 21.04
N GLU A 254 -0.61 2.50 19.86
CA GLU A 254 -0.63 3.79 19.15
C GLU A 254 -1.78 4.70 19.66
N VAL A 255 -1.75 5.00 20.96
CA VAL A 255 -2.85 5.64 21.71
C VAL A 255 -3.24 7.02 21.16
N TYR A 256 -2.29 7.78 20.62
CA TYR A 256 -2.57 9.10 20.04
C TYR A 256 -3.34 9.00 18.72
N GLN A 257 -3.05 7.97 17.92
CA GLN A 257 -3.80 7.71 16.69
C GLN A 257 -5.21 7.22 17.00
N ALA A 258 -5.36 6.37 18.02
CA ALA A 258 -6.65 5.93 18.53
C ALA A 258 -7.49 7.13 19.01
N GLU A 259 -6.94 8.01 19.83
CA GLU A 259 -7.63 9.21 20.32
C GLU A 259 -8.03 10.16 19.17
N GLN A 260 -7.17 10.35 18.17
CA GLN A 260 -7.50 11.17 17.00
C GLN A 260 -8.69 10.59 16.23
N LEU A 261 -8.71 9.29 15.99
CA LEU A 261 -9.79 8.63 15.23
C LEU A 261 -11.12 8.62 16.00
N ASP A 262 -11.07 8.43 17.33
CA ASP A 262 -12.24 8.56 18.20
C ASP A 262 -12.84 9.98 18.15
N LYS A 263 -12.01 11.02 18.23
CA LYS A 263 -12.45 12.43 18.08
C LYS A 263 -13.01 12.75 16.70
N LEU A 264 -12.62 12.00 15.67
CA LEU A 264 -13.20 12.08 14.33
C LEU A 264 -14.53 11.32 14.23
N GLY A 265 -14.99 10.67 15.30
CA GLY A 265 -16.24 9.94 15.39
C GLY A 265 -16.17 8.50 14.87
N MET A 266 -15.00 7.86 14.96
CA MET A 266 -14.84 6.44 14.64
C MET A 266 -14.92 5.60 15.93
N GLU A 267 -15.59 4.44 15.87
CA GLU A 267 -15.41 3.36 16.85
C GLU A 267 -14.02 2.76 16.65
N VAL A 268 -13.13 2.98 17.63
CA VAL A 268 -11.77 2.46 17.58
C VAL A 268 -11.69 1.08 18.21
N ILE A 269 -11.19 0.12 17.43
CA ILE A 269 -10.89 -1.24 17.87
C ILE A 269 -9.38 -1.36 18.04
N PRO A 270 -8.87 -1.43 19.28
CA PRO A 270 -7.46 -1.66 19.51
C PRO A 270 -7.08 -3.11 19.13
N VAL A 271 -5.99 -3.26 18.39
CA VAL A 271 -5.45 -4.55 17.96
C VAL A 271 -3.99 -4.66 18.38
N ASP A 272 -3.67 -5.69 19.15
CA ASP A 272 -2.29 -6.02 19.48
C ASP A 272 -1.60 -6.62 18.24
N LEU A 273 -0.82 -5.80 17.53
CA LEU A 273 -0.17 -6.14 16.26
C LEU A 273 1.28 -5.63 16.16
N ARG A 274 1.79 -4.94 17.18
CA ARG A 274 3.09 -4.25 17.09
C ARG A 274 4.25 -5.18 16.70
N ASP A 275 4.27 -6.40 17.23
CA ASP A 275 5.31 -7.38 16.92
C ASP A 275 5.27 -7.87 15.46
N ALA A 276 4.12 -7.77 14.78
CA ALA A 276 4.00 -8.14 13.37
C ALA A 276 4.57 -7.07 12.43
N TYR A 277 4.85 -5.85 12.90
CA TYR A 277 5.39 -4.77 12.07
C TYR A 277 6.74 -5.16 11.44
N ALA A 278 7.51 -6.02 12.10
CA ALA A 278 8.76 -6.57 11.58
C ALA A 278 8.60 -7.32 10.24
N PHE A 279 7.38 -7.79 9.93
CA PHE A 279 7.04 -8.49 8.70
C PHE A 279 6.43 -7.57 7.64
N GLY A 280 6.68 -6.26 7.74
CA GLY A 280 6.53 -5.35 6.61
C GLY A 280 5.35 -4.40 6.64
N GLY A 281 4.57 -4.31 7.72
CA GLY A 281 3.55 -3.26 7.83
C GLY A 281 2.54 -3.39 8.96
N GLY A 282 1.62 -2.44 9.00
CA GLY A 282 0.56 -2.34 10.01
C GLY A 282 -0.71 -3.08 9.61
N LEU A 283 -1.86 -2.58 10.08
CA LEU A 283 -3.17 -3.24 9.91
C LEU A 283 -3.65 -3.19 8.45
N HIS A 284 -3.38 -2.10 7.73
CA HIS A 284 -3.75 -1.99 6.32
C HIS A 284 -2.84 -2.83 5.43
N CYS A 285 -1.52 -2.81 5.67
CA CYS A 285 -0.59 -3.63 4.90
C CYS A 285 -0.85 -5.13 5.12
N CYS A 286 -1.10 -5.56 6.36
CA CYS A 286 -1.29 -6.98 6.68
C CYS A 286 -2.62 -7.57 6.16
N THR A 287 -3.45 -6.78 5.47
CA THR A 287 -4.73 -7.21 4.90
C THR A 287 -4.86 -6.80 3.44
N ALA A 288 -5.61 -7.58 2.67
CA ALA A 288 -6.12 -7.18 1.36
C ALA A 288 -7.63 -7.40 1.38
N ASP A 289 -8.41 -6.33 1.32
CA ASP A 289 -9.87 -6.42 1.30
C ASP A 289 -10.34 -6.90 -0.08
N VAL A 290 -10.93 -8.10 -0.08
CA VAL A 290 -11.46 -8.78 -1.27
C VAL A 290 -12.89 -8.36 -1.57
N TYR A 291 -13.67 -8.07 -0.53
CA TYR A 291 -15.07 -7.68 -0.65
C TYR A 291 -15.41 -6.61 0.39
N ARG A 292 -16.12 -5.57 -0.06
CA ARG A 292 -16.80 -4.58 0.78
C ARG A 292 -18.18 -4.35 0.17
N GLU A 293 -19.20 -4.30 1.02
CA GLU A 293 -20.55 -3.96 0.58
C GLU A 293 -20.62 -2.47 0.19
N GLY A 294 -21.11 -2.19 -1.01
CA GLY A 294 -21.30 -0.82 -1.49
C GLY A 294 -21.31 -0.71 -3.02
N ASP A 295 -21.62 0.49 -3.50
CA ASP A 295 -21.67 0.84 -4.92
C ASP A 295 -20.43 1.63 -5.37
N LEU A 296 -20.15 1.60 -6.67
CA LEU A 296 -19.12 2.44 -7.29
C LEU A 296 -19.55 3.93 -7.28
N LYS A 297 -18.93 4.73 -6.41
CA LYS A 297 -19.18 6.18 -6.29
C LYS A 297 -18.13 7.03 -7.01
N ASP A 298 -18.55 8.22 -7.43
CA ASP A 298 -17.66 9.29 -7.90
C ASP A 298 -17.45 10.29 -6.76
N TYR A 299 -16.29 10.23 -6.10
CA TYR A 299 -15.98 11.12 -4.97
C TYR A 299 -15.31 12.42 -5.41
N PHE A 300 -14.92 12.53 -6.68
CA PHE A 300 -14.20 13.68 -7.23
C PHE A 300 -14.84 14.19 -8.54
N PRO A 301 -16.11 14.63 -8.53
CA PRO A 301 -16.76 15.15 -9.74
C PRO A 301 -16.09 16.41 -10.31
N LYS A 302 -15.30 17.15 -9.52
CA LYS A 302 -14.47 18.27 -9.98
C LYS A 302 -13.04 17.79 -10.20
N GLN A 303 -12.64 17.67 -11.46
CA GLN A 303 -11.32 17.18 -11.86
C GLN A 303 -10.30 18.31 -12.00
#